data_AF-A0A1G8D2Z8-F1
#
_entry.id   AF-A0A1G8D2Z8-F1
#
_cell.length_a   1.000
_cell.length_b   1.000
_cell.length_c   1.000
_cell.angle_alpha   90.00
_cell.angle_beta   90.00
_cell.angle_gamma   90.00
#
_symmetry.space_group_name_H-M   'P 1'
#
loop_
_entity.id
_entity.type
_entity.pdbx_description
1 polymer ?
#
loop_
_entity_poly.entity_id
_entity_poly.type
_entity_poly.pdbx_seq_one_letter_code
_entity_poly.pdbx_strand_id
1 'polypeptide(L)'
;MSQPRSHARVIRLHADDDVVISLDQLVAGTHIESENVAVAGLIPPGHKMATRAIEPGAAVRRYGQIIGFASRPIRAGQHVHTHNLAMGDFTRDHAHAIDARPTLHAAEPATFEGIVREDGRRIRWLEADRDEREIALRAWSGCNQVFRLLLLSWRPFAADRHHFASS
;
A
#
# COMPACT_ATOMS: atom_id res chain seq x y z
N MET A 1 11.35 -0.16 28.76
CA MET A 1 10.36 0.91 28.60
C MET A 1 10.64 1.62 27.28
N SER A 2 9.75 1.48 26.29
CA SER A 2 9.91 2.17 25.00
C SER A 2 9.62 3.66 25.23
N GLN A 3 10.56 4.54 24.91
CA GLN A 3 10.32 5.97 25.06
C GLN A 3 9.18 6.41 24.11
N PRO A 4 8.28 7.29 24.55
CA PRO A 4 7.25 7.83 23.66
C PRO A 4 7.96 8.60 22.54
N ARG A 5 7.67 8.25 21.28
CA ARG A 5 8.18 9.00 20.13
C ARG A 5 7.47 10.36 20.12
N SER A 6 8.12 11.39 20.66
CA SER A 6 7.58 12.75 20.77
C SER A 6 7.82 13.61 19.53
N HIS A 7 8.26 13.02 18.42
CA HIS A 7 8.60 13.77 17.20
C HIS A 7 7.42 13.71 16.25
N ALA A 8 6.97 14.87 15.78
CA ALA A 8 5.94 14.97 14.76
C ALA A 8 6.39 14.26 13.48
N ARG A 9 5.58 13.33 12.97
CA ARG A 9 6.00 12.46 11.86
C ARG A 9 5.40 12.92 10.55
N VAL A 10 6.23 12.86 9.52
CA VAL A 10 5.84 13.07 8.12
C VAL A 10 6.42 11.96 7.24
N ILE A 11 5.84 11.76 6.06
CA ILE A 11 6.40 10.89 5.01
C ILE A 11 6.63 11.70 3.75
N ARG A 12 7.86 11.62 3.24
CA ARG A 12 8.24 12.03 1.90
C ARG A 12 8.16 10.83 0.96
N LEU A 13 7.41 10.96 -0.13
CA LEU A 13 7.13 9.85 -1.05
C LEU A 13 8.14 9.81 -2.20
N HIS A 14 8.65 10.96 -2.61
CA HIS A 14 9.72 11.10 -3.59
C HIS A 14 10.68 12.23 -3.19
N ALA A 15 11.95 12.13 -3.63
CA ALA A 15 12.97 13.14 -3.35
C ALA A 15 12.59 14.53 -3.90
N ASP A 16 12.00 14.54 -5.10
CA ASP A 16 11.58 15.77 -5.80
C ASP A 16 10.20 16.30 -5.39
N ASP A 17 9.59 15.77 -4.33
CA ASP A 17 8.28 16.24 -3.88
C ASP A 17 8.37 17.64 -3.24
N ASP A 18 7.39 18.48 -3.54
CA ASP A 18 7.26 19.81 -2.93
C ASP A 18 6.50 19.78 -1.59
N VAL A 19 5.97 18.60 -1.26
CA VAL A 19 5.12 18.36 -0.10
C VAL A 19 5.49 17.07 0.61
N VAL A 20 5.18 17.01 1.90
CA VAL A 20 5.17 15.77 2.69
C VAL A 20 3.78 15.49 3.24
N ILE A 21 3.51 14.24 3.58
CA ILE A 21 2.25 13.82 4.19
C ILE A 21 2.42 13.74 5.70
N SER A 22 1.57 14.44 6.45
CA SER A 22 1.52 14.34 7.91
C SER A 22 1.01 12.96 8.34
N LEU A 23 1.66 12.34 9.33
CA LEU A 23 1.13 11.14 9.99
C LEU A 23 0.39 11.46 11.30
N ASP A 24 0.72 12.61 11.88
CA ASP A 24 0.15 13.12 13.12
C ASP A 24 -0.51 14.48 12.85
N GLN A 25 -1.25 14.99 13.82
CA GLN A 25 -1.74 16.36 13.75
C GLN A 25 -0.57 17.32 13.99
N LEU A 26 -0.28 18.17 13.01
CA LEU A 26 0.74 19.21 13.12
C LEU A 26 0.11 20.52 13.55
N VAL A 27 0.79 21.25 14.42
CA VAL A 27 0.38 22.58 14.89
C VAL A 27 1.45 23.61 14.57
N ALA A 28 1.07 24.89 14.53
CA ALA A 28 2.00 25.96 14.25
C ALA A 28 3.22 25.93 15.21
N GLY A 29 4.41 26.17 14.67
CA GLY A 29 5.67 26.17 15.41
C GLY A 29 6.29 24.78 15.62
N THR A 30 5.59 23.67 15.34
CA THR A 30 6.20 22.34 15.35
C THR A 30 7.30 22.28 14.30
N HIS A 31 8.52 21.91 14.70
CA HIS A 31 9.65 21.74 13.78
C HIS A 31 9.69 20.32 13.21
N ILE A 32 9.77 20.22 11.88
CA ILE A 32 9.93 18.94 11.18
C ILE A 32 11.40 18.80 10.79
N GLU A 33 12.15 18.05 11.60
CA GLU A 33 13.60 17.91 11.45
C GLU A 33 14.01 17.38 10.08
N SER A 34 13.31 16.36 9.56
CA SER A 34 13.63 15.74 8.27
C SER A 34 13.51 16.69 7.07
N GLU A 35 12.76 17.78 7.23
CA GLU A 35 12.52 18.76 6.18
C GLU A 35 13.17 20.12 6.51
N ASN A 36 13.69 20.29 7.73
CA ASN A 36 14.19 21.56 8.26
C ASN A 36 13.19 22.72 8.11
N VAL A 37 11.91 22.46 8.41
CA VAL A 37 10.79 23.40 8.24
C VAL A 37 9.94 23.44 9.49
N ALA A 38 9.58 24.66 9.92
CA ALA A 38 8.56 24.87 10.94
C ALA A 38 7.16 24.90 10.33
N VAL A 39 6.22 24.21 10.98
CA VAL A 39 4.81 24.17 10.59
C VAL A 39 4.18 25.56 10.78
N ALA A 40 3.45 26.04 9.77
CA ALA A 40 2.90 27.39 9.77
C ALA A 40 1.46 27.49 10.33
N GLY A 41 0.77 26.35 10.51
CA GLY A 41 -0.63 26.31 10.93
C GLY A 41 -1.09 24.89 11.24
N LEU A 42 -2.39 24.69 11.50
CA LEU A 42 -2.94 23.35 11.75
C LEU A 42 -2.92 22.51 10.46
N ILE A 43 -2.35 21.30 10.54
CA ILE A 43 -2.35 20.31 9.45
C ILE A 43 -2.85 18.98 10.02
N PRO A 44 -4.05 18.50 9.61
CA PRO A 44 -4.57 17.21 10.07
C PRO A 44 -3.71 16.03 9.62
N PRO A 45 -3.81 14.85 10.25
CA PRO A 45 -3.18 13.63 9.77
C PRO A 45 -3.63 13.28 8.34
N GLY A 46 -2.70 12.81 7.50
CA GLY A 46 -2.93 12.44 6.10
C GLY A 46 -2.95 13.62 5.12
N HIS A 47 -2.80 14.85 5.61
CA HIS A 47 -2.81 16.05 4.77
C HIS A 47 -1.40 16.45 4.33
N LYS A 48 -1.32 17.34 3.33
CA LYS A 48 -0.05 17.77 2.72
C LYS A 48 0.50 19.01 3.43
N MET A 49 1.78 19.01 3.76
CA MET A 49 2.53 20.19 4.18
C MET A 49 3.55 20.55 3.10
N ALA A 50 3.64 21.82 2.71
CA ALA A 50 4.68 22.29 1.79
C ALA A 50 6.06 22.31 2.49
N THR A 51 7.10 21.84 1.81
CA THR A 51 8.48 21.82 2.35
C THR A 51 9.33 22.98 1.88
N ARG A 52 8.81 23.79 0.94
CA ARG A 52 9.41 25.03 0.47
C ARG A 52 8.32 26.04 0.13
N ALA A 53 8.71 27.28 -0.13
CA ALA A 53 7.81 28.25 -0.73
C ALA A 53 7.47 27.86 -2.18
N ILE A 54 6.21 28.05 -2.58
CA ILE A 54 5.67 27.77 -3.91
C ILE A 54 4.88 29.00 -4.36
N GLU A 55 5.31 29.59 -5.46
CA GLU A 55 4.67 30.76 -6.06
C GLU A 55 3.34 30.41 -6.74
N PRO A 56 2.39 31.35 -6.85
CA PRO A 56 1.18 31.17 -7.63
C PRO A 56 1.47 30.68 -9.06
N GLY A 57 0.67 29.73 -9.54
CA GLY A 57 0.83 29.12 -10.86
C GLY A 57 1.97 28.10 -10.97
N ALA A 58 2.84 27.97 -9.96
CA ALA A 58 3.89 26.96 -9.98
C ALA A 58 3.31 25.55 -9.72
N ALA A 59 3.88 24.55 -10.40
CA ALA A 59 3.52 23.16 -10.21
C ALA A 59 3.87 22.66 -8.81
N VAL A 60 2.99 21.84 -8.23
CA VAL A 60 3.20 21.15 -6.95
C VAL A 60 3.36 19.67 -7.23
N ARG A 61 4.45 19.06 -6.74
CA ARG A 61 4.77 17.65 -6.94
C ARG A 61 4.48 16.78 -5.72
N ARG A 62 3.94 15.58 -5.97
CA ARG A 62 3.83 14.45 -5.03
C ARG A 62 4.03 13.14 -5.81
N TYR A 63 4.77 12.18 -5.26
CA TYR A 63 5.22 10.99 -6.00
C TYR A 63 6.09 11.31 -7.22
N GLY A 64 6.80 12.45 -7.21
CA GLY A 64 7.57 12.95 -8.35
C GLY A 64 6.71 13.52 -9.49
N GLN A 65 5.38 13.47 -9.38
CA GLN A 65 4.45 13.88 -10.42
C GLN A 65 3.71 15.16 -10.04
N ILE A 66 3.33 15.96 -11.04
CA ILE A 66 2.54 17.19 -10.82
C ILE A 66 1.12 16.81 -10.38
N ILE A 67 0.71 17.25 -9.20
CA ILE A 67 -0.63 17.04 -8.65
C ILE A 67 -1.56 18.25 -8.79
N GLY A 68 -1.04 19.38 -9.28
CA GLY A 68 -1.76 20.62 -9.45
C GLY A 68 -0.83 21.81 -9.44
N PHE A 69 -1.41 23.01 -9.40
CA PHE A 69 -0.69 24.28 -9.39
C PHE A 69 -1.15 25.11 -8.20
N ALA A 70 -0.24 25.85 -7.60
CA ALA A 70 -0.58 26.72 -6.48
C ALA A 70 -1.55 27.83 -6.96
N SER A 71 -2.75 27.91 -6.40
CA SER A 71 -3.73 28.95 -6.77
C SER A 71 -3.47 30.30 -6.10
N ARG A 72 -2.61 30.28 -5.09
CA ARG A 72 -2.13 31.44 -4.30
C ARG A 72 -0.73 31.11 -3.77
N PRO A 73 0.02 32.07 -3.21
CA PRO A 73 1.32 31.77 -2.63
C PRO A 73 1.21 30.75 -1.50
N ILE A 74 2.07 29.74 -1.48
CA ILE A 74 2.17 28.73 -0.42
C ILE A 74 3.54 28.87 0.24
N ARG A 75 3.58 29.14 1.54
CA ARG A 75 4.84 29.19 2.31
C ARG A 75 5.26 27.80 2.74
N ALA A 76 6.55 27.60 2.99
CA ALA A 76 7.04 26.41 3.66
C ALA A 76 6.29 26.21 5.00
N GLY A 77 5.95 24.97 5.32
CA GLY A 77 5.19 24.61 6.52
C GLY A 77 3.68 24.83 6.42
N GLN A 78 3.14 25.35 5.31
CA GLN A 78 1.70 25.53 5.14
C GLN A 78 0.99 24.26 4.69
N HIS A 79 -0.27 24.14 5.10
CA HIS A 79 -1.20 23.12 4.64
C HIS A 79 -1.52 23.30 3.15
N VAL A 80 -1.25 22.29 2.33
CA VAL A 80 -1.60 22.26 0.89
C VAL A 80 -2.90 21.48 0.67
N HIS A 81 -3.95 22.18 0.25
CA HIS A 81 -5.28 21.60 0.00
C HIS A 81 -6.01 22.38 -1.09
N THR A 82 -7.22 21.96 -1.44
CA THR A 82 -8.12 22.60 -2.42
C THR A 82 -8.26 24.12 -2.30
N HIS A 83 -8.02 24.72 -1.12
CA HIS A 83 -8.07 26.16 -0.96
C HIS A 83 -6.87 26.86 -1.63
N ASN A 84 -5.68 26.26 -1.67
CA ASN A 84 -4.46 26.85 -2.23
C ASN A 84 -3.81 26.03 -3.36
N LEU A 85 -4.41 24.90 -3.73
CA LEU A 85 -4.02 24.05 -4.84
C LEU A 85 -5.19 23.92 -5.82
N ALA A 86 -4.96 24.30 -7.06
CA ALA A 86 -5.90 24.11 -8.17
C ALA A 86 -5.44 22.98 -9.08
N MET A 87 -6.41 22.28 -9.68
CA MET A 87 -6.15 21.42 -10.82
C MET A 87 -6.05 22.33 -12.05
N GLY A 88 -4.91 22.35 -12.73
CA GLY A 88 -4.75 23.15 -13.95
C GLY A 88 -5.28 22.40 -15.18
N ASP A 89 -5.91 23.14 -16.10
CA ASP A 89 -6.15 22.70 -17.48
C ASP A 89 -4.86 22.86 -18.27
N PHE A 90 -4.00 21.84 -18.21
CA PHE A 90 -3.01 21.64 -19.27
C PHE A 90 -3.27 20.30 -19.90
N THR A 91 -3.19 20.26 -21.23
CA THR A 91 -3.04 19.04 -22.02
C THR A 91 -1.95 18.21 -21.37
N ARG A 92 -2.39 17.22 -20.61
CA ARG A 92 -1.55 16.25 -19.96
C ARG A 92 -0.85 15.49 -21.07
N ASP A 93 0.33 15.93 -21.44
CA ASP A 93 1.33 15.00 -21.94
C ASP A 93 1.77 14.16 -20.73
N HIS A 94 0.83 13.34 -20.25
CA HIS A 94 1.12 12.27 -19.32
C HIS A 94 2.01 11.35 -20.12
N ALA A 95 3.31 11.58 -20.03
CA ALA A 95 4.28 10.72 -20.64
C ALA A 95 4.21 9.40 -19.87
N HIS A 96 3.30 8.54 -20.33
CA HIS A 96 2.95 7.30 -19.66
C HIS A 96 4.22 6.45 -19.56
N ALA A 97 4.48 5.93 -18.36
CA ALA A 97 5.61 5.06 -18.09
C ALA A 97 7.02 5.69 -18.31
N ILE A 98 7.19 7.02 -18.27
CA ILE A 98 8.53 7.64 -18.38
C ILE A 98 9.52 7.15 -17.32
N ASP A 99 9.02 6.89 -16.11
CA ASP A 99 9.84 6.46 -14.98
C ASP A 99 9.74 4.94 -14.73
N ALA A 100 9.23 4.19 -15.71
CA ALA A 100 9.16 2.73 -15.59
C ALA A 100 10.57 2.16 -15.55
N ARG A 101 10.90 1.53 -14.42
CA ARG A 101 12.14 0.76 -14.26
C ARG A 101 11.82 -0.72 -14.46
N PRO A 102 12.67 -1.48 -15.16
CA PRO A 102 12.52 -2.94 -15.23
C PRO A 102 12.41 -3.51 -13.82
N THR A 103 11.36 -4.29 -13.57
CA THR A 103 11.22 -5.01 -12.31
C THR A 103 12.33 -6.03 -12.22
N LEU A 104 13.20 -5.87 -11.22
CA LEU A 104 14.19 -6.89 -10.92
C LEU A 104 13.46 -8.09 -10.31
N HIS A 105 13.64 -9.26 -10.91
CA HIS A 105 13.17 -10.49 -10.32
C HIS A 105 13.98 -10.77 -9.05
N ALA A 106 13.29 -11.19 -7.99
CA ALA A 106 13.97 -11.71 -6.81
C ALA A 106 14.82 -12.90 -7.24
N ALA A 107 16.09 -12.91 -6.83
CA ALA A 107 17.01 -14.02 -7.12
C ALA A 107 16.45 -15.35 -6.61
N GLU A 108 15.70 -15.30 -5.49
CA GLU A 108 15.01 -16.43 -4.91
C GLU A 108 13.51 -16.12 -4.81
N PRO A 109 12.66 -16.73 -5.66
CA PRO A 109 11.23 -16.55 -5.61
C PRO A 109 10.64 -17.08 -4.30
N ALA A 110 9.84 -16.27 -3.61
CA ALA A 110 9.10 -16.70 -2.44
C ALA A 110 8.04 -17.76 -2.83
N THR A 111 7.92 -18.81 -2.02
CA THR A 111 6.90 -19.86 -2.14
C THR A 111 5.91 -19.79 -0.98
N PHE A 112 4.73 -20.38 -1.16
CA PHE A 112 3.75 -20.55 -0.09
C PHE A 112 3.02 -21.88 -0.29
N GLU A 113 2.58 -22.51 0.81
CA GLU A 113 1.74 -23.70 0.73
C GLU A 113 0.34 -23.29 0.24
N GLY A 114 -0.16 -23.95 -0.80
CA GLY A 114 -1.46 -23.63 -1.37
C GLY A 114 -2.11 -24.80 -2.09
N ILE A 115 -3.41 -24.66 -2.34
CA ILE A 115 -4.20 -25.63 -3.10
C ILE A 115 -4.04 -25.30 -4.58
N VAL A 116 -3.63 -26.29 -5.38
CA VAL A 116 -3.55 -26.19 -6.85
C VAL A 116 -4.88 -26.63 -7.44
N ARG A 117 -5.52 -25.76 -8.22
CA ARG A 117 -6.73 -26.08 -8.99
C ARG A 117 -6.39 -26.69 -10.34
N GLU A 118 -7.36 -27.34 -10.97
CA GLU A 118 -7.23 -27.93 -12.31
C GLU A 118 -6.83 -26.90 -13.38
N ASP A 119 -7.24 -25.62 -13.21
CA ASP A 119 -6.87 -24.50 -14.07
C ASP A 119 -5.48 -23.88 -13.76
N GLY A 120 -4.72 -24.50 -12.85
CA GLY A 120 -3.38 -24.05 -12.45
C GLY A 120 -3.38 -22.85 -11.48
N ARG A 121 -4.54 -22.28 -11.13
CA ARG A 121 -4.62 -21.23 -10.11
C ARG A 121 -4.30 -21.79 -8.74
N ARG A 122 -3.56 -21.03 -7.96
CA ARG A 122 -3.14 -21.38 -6.59
C ARG A 122 -3.81 -20.43 -5.61
N ILE A 123 -4.44 -20.99 -4.58
CA ILE A 123 -4.97 -20.22 -3.45
C ILE A 123 -4.17 -20.55 -2.19
N ARG A 124 -3.88 -19.53 -1.38
CA ARG A 124 -3.20 -19.69 -0.10
C ARG A 124 -4.08 -20.52 0.84
N TRP A 125 -3.50 -21.45 1.59
CA TRP A 125 -4.17 -21.98 2.76
C TRP A 125 -4.46 -20.79 3.69
N LEU A 126 -5.74 -20.43 3.81
CA LEU A 126 -6.14 -19.69 4.99
C LEU A 126 -5.88 -20.67 6.13
N GLU A 127 -5.09 -20.27 7.13
CA GLU A 127 -5.13 -20.93 8.44
C GLU A 127 -6.53 -20.70 8.99
N ALA A 128 -7.51 -21.44 8.48
CA ALA A 128 -8.75 -21.64 9.16
C ALA A 128 -8.39 -22.39 10.44
N ASP A 129 -8.85 -21.81 11.54
CA ASP A 129 -8.65 -22.26 12.90
C ASP A 129 -8.73 -23.80 13.01
N ARG A 130 -7.93 -24.37 13.91
CA ARG A 130 -7.58 -25.80 13.99
C ARG A 130 -8.75 -26.80 14.17
N ASP A 131 -10.00 -26.39 14.04
CA ASP A 131 -11.22 -27.17 14.29
C ASP A 131 -12.14 -27.39 13.06
N GLU A 132 -11.68 -27.16 11.83
CA GLU A 132 -12.52 -27.41 10.63
C GLU A 132 -12.66 -28.88 10.19
N ARG A 133 -12.10 -29.84 10.94
CA ARG A 133 -12.45 -31.26 10.74
C ARG A 133 -13.94 -31.53 10.98
N GLU A 134 -14.61 -30.72 11.80
CA GLU A 134 -16.03 -30.93 12.12
C GLU A 134 -16.98 -30.26 11.13
N ILE A 135 -16.61 -29.13 10.52
CA ILE A 135 -17.47 -28.40 9.59
C ILE A 135 -17.54 -29.10 8.22
N ALA A 136 -16.43 -29.67 7.74
CA ALA A 136 -16.43 -30.48 6.53
C ALA A 136 -17.28 -31.77 6.67
N LEU A 137 -17.33 -32.36 7.87
CA LEU A 137 -18.17 -33.53 8.16
C LEU A 137 -19.65 -33.16 8.36
N ARG A 138 -19.95 -31.99 8.94
CA ARG A 138 -21.33 -31.54 9.19
C ARG A 138 -22.02 -30.94 7.96
N ALA A 139 -21.29 -30.27 7.05
CA ALA A 139 -21.83 -29.79 5.77
C ALA A 139 -22.20 -30.92 4.79
N TRP A 140 -21.76 -32.15 5.08
CA TRP A 140 -21.91 -33.32 4.21
C TRP A 140 -22.83 -34.42 4.76
N SER A 141 -23.43 -34.20 5.93
CA SER A 141 -24.37 -35.15 6.56
C SER A 141 -25.84 -34.96 6.11
N GLY A 142 -26.10 -34.06 5.15
CA GLY A 142 -27.45 -33.67 4.73
C GLY A 142 -27.84 -34.01 3.29
N CYS A 143 -26.99 -34.69 2.51
CA CYS A 143 -27.31 -35.00 1.12
C CYS A 143 -27.51 -36.49 0.88
N ASN A 144 -28.65 -36.78 0.26
CA ASN A 144 -29.32 -38.07 0.16
C ASN A 144 -28.53 -39.15 -0.60
N GLN A 145 -28.92 -40.39 -0.35
CA GLN A 145 -28.30 -41.71 -0.53
C GLN A 145 -27.98 -42.14 -1.99
N VAL A 146 -27.51 -41.25 -2.87
CA VAL A 146 -27.23 -41.60 -4.29
C VAL A 146 -25.73 -41.52 -4.67
N PHE A 147 -24.86 -40.97 -3.83
CA PHE A 147 -23.42 -40.84 -4.14
C PHE A 147 -22.50 -41.83 -3.40
N ARG A 148 -22.98 -43.05 -3.12
CA ARG A 148 -22.17 -44.09 -2.44
C ARG A 148 -21.25 -44.90 -3.38
N LEU A 149 -21.26 -44.64 -4.69
CA LEU A 149 -20.55 -45.47 -5.68
C LEU A 149 -19.38 -44.80 -6.40
N LEU A 150 -19.08 -43.52 -6.15
CA LEU A 150 -17.92 -42.83 -6.73
C LEU A 150 -16.77 -42.53 -5.75
N LEU A 151 -16.89 -42.99 -4.49
CA LEU A 151 -15.88 -42.78 -3.42
C LEU A 151 -15.05 -44.03 -3.08
N LEU A 152 -15.21 -45.14 -3.80
CA LEU A 152 -14.38 -46.33 -3.59
C LEU A 152 -13.08 -46.35 -4.42
N SER A 153 -12.84 -45.34 -5.26
CA SER A 153 -11.56 -45.17 -5.98
C SER A 153 -10.68 -44.04 -5.43
N TRP A 154 -11.17 -43.26 -4.45
CA TRP A 154 -10.39 -42.18 -3.86
C TRP A 154 -9.48 -42.75 -2.76
N ARG A 155 -8.22 -43.02 -3.12
CA ARG A 155 -7.16 -43.33 -2.15
C ARG A 155 -6.77 -42.04 -1.41
N PRO A 156 -6.53 -42.08 -0.09
CA PRO A 156 -5.98 -40.93 0.62
C PRO A 156 -4.65 -40.56 -0.01
N PHE A 157 -4.55 -39.32 -0.52
CA PHE A 157 -3.28 -38.77 -0.95
C PHE A 157 -2.42 -38.62 0.31
N ALA A 158 -1.41 -39.48 0.44
CA ALA A 158 -0.35 -39.25 1.40
C ALA A 158 0.27 -37.89 1.07
N ALA A 159 0.42 -37.04 2.08
CA ALA A 159 1.13 -35.79 1.94
C ALA A 159 2.60 -36.09 1.65
N ASP A 160 2.96 -36.18 0.37
CA ASP A 160 4.36 -36.18 -0.04
C ASP A 160 4.89 -34.76 0.14
N ARG A 161 5.60 -34.56 1.26
CA ARG A 161 6.45 -33.39 1.49
C ARG A 161 7.63 -33.45 0.52
N HIS A 162 7.44 -32.95 -0.69
CA HIS A 162 8.56 -32.66 -1.57
C HIS A 162 9.15 -31.30 -1.22
N HIS A 163 10.27 -31.32 -0.49
CA HIS A 163 11.25 -30.24 -0.54
C HIS A 163 11.86 -30.24 -1.94
N PHE A 164 11.61 -29.20 -2.72
CA PHE A 164 12.32 -28.98 -3.98
C PHE A 164 13.35 -27.87 -3.76
N ALA A 165 14.63 -28.26 -3.64
CA ALA A 165 15.76 -27.39 -3.83
C ALA A 165 16.11 -27.41 -5.33
N SER A 166 16.19 -26.25 -5.98
CA SER A 166 16.55 -26.15 -7.39
C SER A 166 18.00 -25.71 -7.57
N SER A 167 18.73 -26.46 -8.39
CA SER A 167 19.94 -26.05 -9.10
C SER A 167 19.64 -25.01 -10.18
#